data_AF-A0A1A8RMX8-F1
#
_entry.id   AF-A0A1A8RMX8-F1
#
_cell.length_a   1.000
_cell.length_b   1.000
_cell.length_c   1.000
_cell.angle_alpha   90.00
_cell.angle_beta   90.00
_cell.angle_gamma   90.00
#
_symmetry.space_group_name_H-M   'P 1'
#
loop_
_entity.id
_entity.type
_entity.pdbx_description
1 polymer ?
#
loop_
_entity_poly.entity_id
_entity_poly.type
_entity_poly.pdbx_seq_one_letter_code
_entity_poly.pdbx_strand_id
1 'polypeptide(L)'
;EKLSQEIRAANSHRRSLESEVKVRTAAMESFDQMNSSLISANLSLQKSLLENCQNRVDTREELKSLRSTCDKAQERLKNKEQELAAAHAENQTLRLQVESSREASTLALQELSEKLQREYEEKLQKEQQKHREEIENLQAQLDEYIRRLEKAERNIMIAEAKIAERDQRIIEVERLLDCMGKEKLQFQKKLQENEQRLRLLALTDATDAAAAKRSKDLQSETEDLRDRIRHLNDMVFCQQRKVKGMIEEVESLRAQVAQKDMFISELLDRIAIVECENNELEDKVKYFMSTQNRPREALETRDIGVGCDLLSSCEACDVEPVRLHSTQPLSSPPPLSPTSLSSPIQQSSSTQPLSPTQPPSQSSPVHYPSFKLTMPMQLRTFKPANPPPSRLESSLLKYSPIQYSRFLQSSTSAQNGTPTYNHP
;
A
#
# COMPACT_ATOMS: atom_id res chain seq x y z
N GLU A 1 -164.09 -106.09 -132.11
CA GLU A 1 -162.63 -105.86 -132.25
C GLU A 1 -162.18 -104.39 -132.10
N LYS A 2 -162.87 -103.40 -132.69
CA LYS A 2 -162.48 -101.95 -132.64
C LYS A 2 -161.93 -101.43 -131.30
N LEU A 3 -162.60 -101.71 -130.18
CA LEU A 3 -162.26 -101.18 -128.85
C LEU A 3 -160.82 -101.53 -128.37
N SER A 4 -160.27 -102.67 -128.80
CA SER A 4 -158.95 -103.15 -128.37
C SER A 4 -157.78 -102.47 -129.10
N GLN A 5 -158.08 -101.76 -130.20
CA GLN A 5 -157.09 -101.01 -130.97
C GLN A 5 -156.94 -99.58 -130.41
N GLU A 6 -158.05 -98.94 -130.03
CA GLU A 6 -158.07 -97.63 -129.36
C GLU A 6 -157.36 -97.66 -128.00
N ILE A 7 -157.60 -98.70 -127.18
CA ILE A 7 -156.92 -98.86 -125.87
C ILE A 7 -155.40 -98.97 -126.04
N ARG A 8 -154.90 -99.57 -127.13
CA ARG A 8 -153.46 -99.63 -127.44
C ARG A 8 -152.91 -98.28 -127.90
N ALA A 9 -153.62 -97.57 -128.78
CA ALA A 9 -153.23 -96.23 -129.22
C ALA A 9 -153.19 -95.23 -128.04
N ALA A 10 -154.22 -95.22 -127.19
CA ALA A 10 -154.28 -94.39 -125.99
C ALA A 10 -153.17 -94.73 -124.97
N ASN A 11 -152.87 -96.01 -124.76
CA ASN A 11 -151.75 -96.41 -123.91
C ASN A 11 -150.36 -96.15 -124.53
N SER A 12 -150.28 -95.97 -125.85
CA SER A 12 -149.06 -95.49 -126.51
C SER A 12 -148.89 -93.99 -126.31
N HIS A 13 -149.98 -93.23 -126.50
CA HIS A 13 -149.98 -91.77 -126.33
C HIS A 13 -149.71 -91.39 -124.86
N ARG A 14 -150.36 -92.04 -123.89
CA ARG A 14 -150.08 -91.84 -122.45
C ARG A 14 -148.62 -92.09 -122.10
N ARG A 15 -148.00 -93.17 -122.61
CA ARG A 15 -146.58 -93.45 -122.39
C ARG A 15 -145.66 -92.40 -123.03
N SER A 16 -146.02 -91.88 -124.20
CA SER A 16 -145.31 -90.76 -124.81
C SER A 16 -145.37 -89.51 -123.93
N LEU A 17 -146.56 -89.13 -123.45
CA LEU A 17 -146.75 -87.98 -122.58
C LEU A 17 -146.01 -88.14 -121.24
N GLU A 18 -146.07 -89.33 -120.62
CA GLU A 18 -145.31 -89.67 -119.41
C GLU A 18 -143.80 -89.59 -119.63
N SER A 19 -143.30 -89.97 -120.81
CA SER A 19 -141.88 -89.84 -121.15
C SER A 19 -141.47 -88.38 -121.37
N GLU A 20 -142.31 -87.56 -122.01
CA GLU A 20 -142.04 -86.14 -122.21
C GLU A 20 -142.08 -85.37 -120.89
N VAL A 21 -143.06 -85.65 -120.02
CA VAL A 21 -143.11 -85.09 -118.67
C VAL A 21 -141.85 -85.48 -117.90
N LYS A 22 -141.42 -86.76 -117.92
CA LYS A 22 -140.16 -87.17 -117.28
C LYS A 22 -138.93 -86.45 -117.83
N VAL A 23 -138.83 -86.24 -119.14
CA VAL A 23 -137.71 -85.50 -119.75
C VAL A 23 -137.75 -84.02 -119.36
N ARG A 24 -138.92 -83.38 -119.36
CA ARG A 24 -139.08 -81.99 -118.90
C ARG A 24 -138.80 -81.84 -117.40
N THR A 25 -139.24 -82.78 -116.57
CA THR A 25 -138.94 -82.82 -115.14
C THR A 25 -137.43 -83.01 -114.92
N ALA A 26 -136.77 -83.96 -115.59
CA ALA A 26 -135.33 -84.15 -115.46
C ALA A 26 -134.52 -82.94 -115.99
N ALA A 27 -135.00 -82.25 -117.03
CA ALA A 27 -134.40 -81.01 -117.51
C ALA A 27 -134.60 -79.86 -116.51
N MET A 28 -135.78 -79.76 -115.89
CA MET A 28 -136.08 -78.77 -114.85
C MET A 28 -135.27 -79.04 -113.58
N GLU A 29 -135.17 -80.29 -113.13
CA GLU A 29 -134.27 -80.73 -112.06
C GLU A 29 -132.81 -80.41 -112.37
N SER A 30 -132.36 -80.57 -113.63
CA SER A 30 -131.02 -80.19 -114.08
C SER A 30 -130.81 -78.67 -114.04
N PHE A 31 -131.81 -77.87 -114.43
CA PHE A 31 -131.76 -76.41 -114.29
C PHE A 31 -131.82 -75.95 -112.83
N ASP A 32 -132.65 -76.56 -111.98
CA ASP A 32 -132.72 -76.28 -110.56
C ASP A 32 -131.43 -76.70 -109.84
N GLN A 33 -130.80 -77.80 -110.25
CA GLN A 33 -129.49 -78.22 -109.78
C GLN A 33 -128.37 -77.29 -110.25
N MET A 34 -128.40 -76.84 -111.51
CA MET A 34 -127.44 -75.85 -112.03
C MET A 34 -127.63 -74.49 -111.37
N ASN A 35 -128.87 -74.05 -111.14
CA ASN A 35 -129.21 -72.81 -110.45
C ASN A 35 -128.81 -72.90 -108.97
N SER A 36 -129.07 -74.02 -108.29
CA SER A 36 -128.58 -74.29 -106.93
C SER A 36 -127.04 -74.33 -106.87
N SER A 37 -126.38 -74.87 -107.90
CA SER A 37 -124.93 -74.86 -108.03
C SER A 37 -124.37 -73.46 -108.28
N LEU A 38 -125.07 -72.64 -109.07
CA LEU A 38 -124.67 -71.26 -109.34
C LEU A 38 -124.89 -70.37 -108.13
N ILE A 39 -126.03 -70.51 -107.44
CA ILE A 39 -126.35 -69.81 -106.18
C ILE A 39 -125.35 -70.20 -105.09
N SER A 40 -125.01 -71.50 -104.93
CA SER A 40 -124.01 -71.92 -103.95
C SER A 40 -122.59 -71.46 -104.32
N ALA A 41 -122.22 -71.44 -105.60
CA ALA A 41 -120.96 -70.85 -106.05
C ALA A 41 -120.91 -69.33 -105.83
N ASN A 42 -122.00 -68.60 -106.10
CA ASN A 42 -122.10 -67.16 -105.85
C ASN A 42 -122.04 -66.85 -104.35
N LEU A 43 -122.76 -67.62 -103.53
CA LEU A 43 -122.74 -67.52 -102.07
C LEU A 43 -121.35 -67.85 -101.51
N SER A 44 -120.66 -68.85 -102.07
CA SER A 44 -119.28 -69.19 -101.72
C SER A 44 -118.30 -68.07 -102.08
N LEU A 45 -118.43 -67.48 -103.28
CA LEU A 45 -117.61 -66.34 -103.71
C LEU A 45 -117.89 -65.09 -102.87
N GLN A 46 -119.16 -64.75 -102.62
CA GLN A 46 -119.55 -63.65 -101.74
C GLN A 46 -119.02 -63.86 -100.33
N LYS A 47 -119.13 -65.08 -99.77
CA LYS A 47 -118.56 -65.43 -98.47
C LYS A 47 -117.03 -65.26 -98.47
N SER A 48 -116.34 -65.75 -99.50
CA SER A 48 -114.88 -65.63 -99.62
C SER A 48 -114.42 -64.17 -99.80
N LEU A 49 -115.17 -63.34 -100.52
CA LEU A 49 -114.91 -61.91 -100.66
C LEU A 49 -115.19 -61.14 -99.35
N LEU A 50 -116.27 -61.48 -98.64
CA LEU A 50 -116.56 -60.93 -97.30
C LEU A 50 -115.49 -61.34 -96.29
N GLU A 51 -115.07 -62.60 -96.30
CA GLU A 51 -113.99 -63.15 -95.46
C GLU A 51 -112.64 -62.50 -95.80
N ASN A 52 -112.33 -62.28 -97.09
CA ASN A 52 -111.14 -61.54 -97.51
C ASN A 52 -111.21 -60.06 -97.06
N CYS A 53 -112.35 -59.40 -97.22
CA CYS A 53 -112.57 -58.03 -96.74
C CYS A 53 -112.43 -57.95 -95.21
N GLN A 54 -112.98 -58.91 -94.46
CA GLN A 54 -112.87 -59.00 -93.01
C GLN A 54 -111.40 -59.17 -92.60
N ASN A 55 -110.69 -60.16 -93.17
CA ASN A 55 -109.26 -60.37 -92.95
C ASN A 55 -108.42 -59.10 -93.28
N ARG A 56 -108.80 -58.32 -94.30
CA ARG A 56 -108.15 -57.03 -94.64
C ARG A 56 -108.49 -55.89 -93.67
N VAL A 57 -109.62 -55.95 -92.98
CA VAL A 57 -109.95 -55.03 -91.88
C VAL A 57 -109.20 -55.45 -90.61
N ASP A 58 -109.24 -56.74 -90.26
CA ASP A 58 -108.58 -57.30 -89.08
C ASP A 58 -107.06 -57.03 -89.12
N THR A 59 -106.39 -57.40 -90.22
CA THR A 59 -104.96 -57.09 -90.41
C THR A 59 -104.66 -55.59 -90.38
N ARG A 60 -105.59 -54.72 -90.80
CA ARG A 60 -105.43 -53.27 -90.68
C ARG A 60 -105.60 -52.79 -89.23
N GLU A 61 -106.43 -53.44 -88.43
CA GLU A 61 -106.60 -53.14 -87.00
C GLU A 61 -105.43 -53.67 -86.17
N GLU A 62 -104.93 -54.87 -86.47
CA GLU A 62 -103.67 -55.39 -85.97
C GLU A 62 -102.51 -54.45 -86.29
N LEU A 63 -102.38 -53.96 -87.53
CA LEU A 63 -101.35 -52.99 -87.91
C LEU A 63 -101.51 -51.63 -87.18
N LYS A 64 -102.73 -51.17 -86.90
CA LYS A 64 -102.96 -49.99 -86.05
C LYS A 64 -102.55 -50.25 -84.60
N SER A 65 -102.89 -51.42 -84.05
CA SER A 65 -102.54 -51.83 -82.69
C SER A 65 -101.04 -51.98 -82.51
N LEU A 66 -100.36 -52.62 -83.46
CA LEU A 66 -98.91 -52.79 -83.51
C LEU A 66 -98.20 -51.44 -83.64
N ARG A 67 -98.70 -50.54 -84.52
CA ARG A 67 -98.19 -49.16 -84.62
C ARG A 67 -98.35 -48.41 -83.30
N SER A 68 -99.54 -48.39 -82.72
CA SER A 68 -99.77 -47.75 -81.40
C SER A 68 -98.88 -48.33 -80.31
N THR A 69 -98.58 -49.64 -80.35
CA THR A 69 -97.69 -50.30 -79.40
C THR A 69 -96.23 -49.92 -79.64
N CYS A 70 -95.80 -49.81 -80.89
CA CYS A 70 -94.48 -49.32 -81.29
C CYS A 70 -94.28 -47.84 -80.88
N ASP A 71 -95.27 -46.98 -81.14
CA ASP A 71 -95.24 -45.56 -80.76
C ASP A 71 -95.13 -45.41 -79.24
N LYS A 72 -95.94 -46.15 -78.46
CA LYS A 72 -95.86 -46.21 -76.99
C LYS A 72 -94.53 -46.76 -76.48
N ALA A 73 -93.93 -47.74 -77.17
CA ALA A 73 -92.63 -48.27 -76.82
C ALA A 73 -91.51 -47.25 -77.08
N GLN A 74 -91.58 -46.51 -78.19
CA GLN A 74 -90.65 -45.44 -78.53
C GLN A 74 -90.75 -44.26 -77.56
N GLU A 75 -91.97 -43.87 -77.14
CA GLU A 75 -92.19 -42.84 -76.13
C GLU A 75 -91.64 -43.27 -74.75
N ARG A 76 -91.90 -44.52 -74.34
CA ARG A 76 -91.29 -45.10 -73.13
C ARG A 76 -89.76 -45.12 -73.20
N LEU A 77 -89.17 -45.44 -74.35
CA LEU A 77 -87.72 -45.41 -74.55
C LEU A 77 -87.17 -43.98 -74.36
N LYS A 78 -87.76 -42.98 -75.03
CA LYS A 78 -87.38 -41.57 -74.87
C LYS A 78 -87.50 -41.08 -73.43
N ASN A 79 -88.56 -41.45 -72.72
CA ASN A 79 -88.73 -41.09 -71.31
C ASN A 79 -87.65 -41.74 -70.44
N LYS A 80 -87.27 -43.00 -70.72
CA LYS A 80 -86.14 -43.66 -70.03
C LYS A 80 -84.78 -43.07 -70.38
N GLU A 81 -84.56 -42.62 -71.61
CA GLU A 81 -83.35 -41.87 -71.98
C GLU A 81 -83.27 -40.53 -71.23
N GLN A 82 -84.39 -39.81 -71.07
CA GLN A 82 -84.44 -38.58 -70.28
C GLN A 82 -84.21 -38.83 -68.78
N GLU A 83 -84.83 -39.86 -68.19
CA GLU A 83 -84.57 -40.26 -66.81
C GLU A 83 -83.08 -40.63 -66.58
N LEU A 84 -82.47 -41.38 -67.51
CA LEU A 84 -81.04 -41.72 -67.46
C LEU A 84 -80.14 -40.48 -67.58
N ALA A 85 -80.48 -39.55 -68.46
CA ALA A 85 -79.73 -38.29 -68.61
C ALA A 85 -79.82 -37.42 -67.34
N ALA A 86 -81.00 -37.32 -66.72
CA ALA A 86 -81.20 -36.62 -65.46
C ALA A 86 -80.40 -37.29 -64.31
N ALA A 87 -80.50 -38.61 -64.17
CA ALA A 87 -79.75 -39.37 -63.18
C ALA A 87 -78.22 -39.26 -63.38
N HIS A 88 -77.75 -39.16 -64.64
CA HIS A 88 -76.34 -38.94 -64.95
C HIS A 88 -75.87 -37.54 -64.53
N ALA A 89 -76.68 -36.49 -64.81
CA ALA A 89 -76.37 -35.12 -64.39
C ALA A 89 -76.38 -34.96 -62.85
N GLU A 90 -77.31 -35.63 -62.16
CA GLU A 90 -77.32 -35.68 -60.70
C GLU A 90 -76.07 -36.40 -60.15
N ASN A 91 -75.71 -37.57 -60.71
CA ASN A 91 -74.48 -38.28 -60.34
C ASN A 91 -73.21 -37.45 -60.57
N GLN A 92 -73.13 -36.68 -61.66
CA GLN A 92 -72.03 -35.75 -61.90
C GLN A 92 -71.98 -34.65 -60.84
N THR A 93 -73.14 -34.08 -60.48
CA THR A 93 -73.25 -33.04 -59.44
C THR A 93 -72.83 -33.57 -58.07
N LEU A 94 -73.30 -34.78 -57.69
CA LEU A 94 -72.95 -35.43 -56.43
C LEU A 94 -71.46 -35.79 -56.37
N ARG A 95 -70.84 -36.23 -57.48
CA ARG A 95 -69.38 -36.45 -57.54
C ARG A 95 -68.61 -35.17 -57.25
N LEU A 96 -68.92 -34.08 -57.95
CA LEU A 96 -68.28 -32.79 -57.72
C LEU A 96 -68.49 -32.26 -56.29
N GLN A 97 -69.66 -32.50 -55.69
CA GLN A 97 -69.92 -32.12 -54.30
C GLN A 97 -69.11 -32.97 -53.31
N VAL A 98 -68.97 -34.27 -53.55
CA VAL A 98 -68.14 -35.18 -52.73
C VAL A 98 -66.65 -34.84 -52.88
N GLU A 99 -66.20 -34.55 -54.11
CA GLU A 99 -64.83 -34.12 -54.40
C GLU A 99 -64.52 -32.79 -53.71
N SER A 100 -65.36 -31.76 -53.86
CA SER A 100 -65.20 -30.46 -53.18
C SER A 100 -65.24 -30.57 -51.65
N SER A 101 -66.15 -31.38 -51.09
CA SER A 101 -66.22 -31.64 -49.65
C SER A 101 -64.96 -32.36 -49.13
N ARG A 102 -64.47 -33.34 -49.89
CA ARG A 102 -63.22 -34.06 -49.60
C ARG A 102 -62.02 -33.12 -49.67
N GLU A 103 -61.91 -32.28 -50.68
CA GLU A 103 -60.84 -31.29 -50.84
C GLU A 103 -60.83 -30.31 -49.67
N ALA A 104 -61.97 -29.70 -49.34
CA ALA A 104 -62.11 -28.81 -48.20
C ALA A 104 -61.73 -29.48 -46.87
N SER A 105 -62.12 -30.75 -46.68
CA SER A 105 -61.73 -31.55 -45.51
C SER A 105 -60.22 -31.82 -45.47
N THR A 106 -59.60 -32.16 -46.60
CA THR A 106 -58.14 -32.35 -46.67
C THR A 106 -57.35 -31.07 -46.40
N LEU A 107 -57.82 -29.93 -46.91
CA LEU A 107 -57.20 -28.63 -46.67
C LEU A 107 -57.32 -28.23 -45.19
N ALA A 108 -58.50 -28.37 -44.57
CA ALA A 108 -58.70 -28.09 -43.15
C ALA A 108 -57.81 -28.97 -42.24
N LEU A 109 -57.59 -30.24 -42.59
CA LEU A 109 -56.67 -31.13 -41.89
C LEU A 109 -55.20 -30.73 -42.10
N GLN A 110 -54.82 -30.30 -43.31
CA GLN A 110 -53.48 -29.78 -43.60
C GLN A 110 -53.20 -28.49 -42.83
N GLU A 111 -54.09 -27.50 -42.88
CA GLU A 111 -53.96 -26.24 -42.14
C GLU A 111 -53.84 -26.47 -40.62
N LEU A 112 -54.63 -27.39 -40.07
CA LEU A 112 -54.56 -27.76 -38.65
C LEU A 112 -53.22 -28.44 -38.32
N SER A 113 -52.75 -29.35 -39.17
CA SER A 113 -51.45 -30.02 -39.02
C SER A 113 -50.29 -29.03 -39.07
N GLU A 114 -50.28 -28.13 -40.07
CA GLU A 114 -49.26 -27.08 -40.21
C GLU A 114 -49.29 -26.08 -39.04
N LYS A 115 -50.48 -25.73 -38.54
CA LYS A 115 -50.60 -24.87 -37.36
C LYS A 115 -50.03 -25.55 -36.12
N LEU A 116 -50.38 -26.81 -35.90
CA LEU A 116 -49.88 -27.60 -34.77
C LEU A 116 -48.35 -27.76 -34.84
N GLN A 117 -47.80 -28.05 -36.02
CA GLN A 117 -46.36 -28.11 -36.24
C GLN A 117 -45.68 -26.78 -35.90
N ARG A 118 -46.18 -25.66 -36.43
CA ARG A 118 -45.65 -24.31 -36.12
C ARG A 118 -45.69 -24.00 -34.62
N GLU A 119 -46.76 -24.36 -33.92
CA GLU A 119 -46.85 -24.18 -32.47
C GLU A 119 -45.82 -25.02 -31.69
N TYR A 120 -45.50 -26.24 -32.15
CA TYR A 120 -44.44 -27.05 -31.54
C TYR A 120 -43.04 -26.51 -31.84
N GLU A 121 -42.78 -26.08 -33.07
CA GLU A 121 -41.52 -25.44 -33.48
C GLU A 121 -41.27 -24.14 -32.70
N GLU A 122 -42.29 -23.30 -32.54
CA GLU A 122 -42.19 -22.05 -31.77
C GLU A 122 -41.94 -22.32 -30.28
N LYS A 123 -42.61 -23.33 -29.68
CA LYS A 123 -42.37 -23.74 -28.29
C LYS A 123 -40.93 -24.26 -28.11
N LEU A 124 -40.46 -25.10 -29.03
CA LEU A 124 -39.09 -25.61 -29.03
C LEU A 124 -38.05 -24.48 -29.14
N GLN A 125 -38.25 -23.54 -30.07
CA GLN A 125 -37.36 -22.38 -30.24
C GLN A 125 -37.34 -21.48 -28.99
N LYS A 126 -38.49 -21.25 -28.34
CA LYS A 126 -38.58 -20.46 -27.10
C LYS A 126 -37.82 -21.10 -25.94
N GLU A 127 -37.98 -22.40 -25.69
CA GLU A 127 -37.23 -23.06 -24.62
C GLU A 127 -35.72 -23.14 -24.94
N GLN A 128 -35.35 -23.41 -26.19
CA GLN A 128 -33.94 -23.32 -26.61
C GLN A 128 -33.36 -21.90 -26.42
N GLN A 129 -34.15 -20.85 -26.68
CA GLN A 129 -33.72 -19.47 -26.49
C GLN A 129 -33.54 -19.13 -25.01
N LYS A 130 -34.48 -19.52 -24.14
CA LYS A 130 -34.32 -19.38 -22.69
C LYS A 130 -33.07 -20.09 -22.18
N HIS A 131 -32.81 -21.32 -22.62
CA HIS A 131 -31.61 -22.04 -22.20
C HIS A 131 -30.32 -21.37 -22.69
N ARG A 132 -30.30 -20.76 -23.88
CA ARG A 132 -29.18 -19.92 -24.33
C ARG A 132 -29.00 -18.69 -23.43
N GLU A 133 -30.07 -17.98 -23.13
CA GLU A 133 -30.05 -16.80 -22.25
C GLU A 133 -29.64 -17.14 -20.80
N GLU A 134 -30.06 -18.30 -20.28
CA GLU A 134 -29.64 -18.84 -18.99
C GLU A 134 -28.13 -19.14 -18.98
N ILE A 135 -27.61 -19.78 -20.04
CA ILE A 135 -26.17 -20.06 -20.19
C ILE A 135 -25.37 -18.76 -20.27
N GLU A 136 -25.79 -17.79 -21.10
CA GLU A 136 -25.13 -16.49 -21.25
C GLU A 136 -25.14 -15.68 -19.94
N ASN A 137 -26.24 -15.70 -19.19
CA ASN A 137 -26.33 -15.05 -17.88
C ASN A 137 -25.43 -15.72 -16.83
N LEU A 138 -25.37 -17.06 -16.80
CA LEU A 138 -24.45 -17.79 -15.92
C LEU A 138 -22.98 -17.55 -16.29
N GLN A 139 -22.65 -17.49 -17.58
CA GLN A 139 -21.32 -17.12 -18.07
C GLN A 139 -20.94 -15.69 -17.65
N ALA A 140 -21.82 -14.71 -17.86
CA ALA A 140 -21.60 -13.32 -17.43
C ALA A 140 -21.41 -13.18 -15.91
N GLN A 141 -22.11 -13.99 -15.10
CA GLN A 141 -21.90 -14.06 -13.66
C GLN A 141 -20.53 -14.67 -13.30
N LEU A 142 -20.12 -15.76 -13.95
CA LEU A 142 -18.80 -16.37 -13.77
C LEU A 142 -17.68 -15.39 -14.11
N ASP A 143 -17.75 -14.70 -15.26
CA ASP A 143 -16.78 -13.68 -15.67
C ASP A 143 -16.67 -12.53 -14.66
N GLU A 144 -17.79 -12.11 -14.08
CA GLU A 144 -17.80 -11.07 -13.04
C GLU A 144 -17.22 -11.57 -11.70
N TYR A 145 -17.42 -12.84 -11.33
CA TYR A 145 -16.73 -13.45 -10.19
C TYR A 145 -15.22 -13.56 -10.43
N ILE A 146 -14.80 -13.95 -11.64
CA ILE A 146 -13.38 -14.01 -12.05
C ILE A 146 -12.75 -12.62 -11.95
N ARG A 147 -13.34 -11.57 -12.55
CA ARG A 147 -12.82 -10.19 -12.45
C ARG A 147 -12.70 -9.69 -11.02
N ARG A 148 -13.64 -10.07 -10.12
CA ARG A 148 -13.59 -9.73 -8.69
C ARG A 148 -12.46 -10.46 -7.97
N LEU A 149 -12.25 -11.75 -8.24
CA LEU A 149 -11.14 -12.54 -7.71
C LEU A 149 -9.80 -11.95 -8.14
N GLU A 150 -9.58 -11.75 -9.44
CA GLU A 150 -8.34 -11.14 -9.94
C GLU A 150 -8.08 -9.75 -9.34
N LYS A 151 -9.14 -8.96 -9.07
CA LYS A 151 -8.99 -7.64 -8.43
C LYS A 151 -8.59 -7.78 -6.96
N ALA A 152 -9.12 -8.77 -6.25
CA ALA A 152 -8.70 -9.09 -4.90
C ALA A 152 -7.24 -9.59 -4.87
N GLU A 153 -6.85 -10.48 -5.78
CA GLU A 153 -5.47 -10.98 -5.93
C GLU A 153 -4.48 -9.84 -6.21
N ARG A 154 -4.75 -8.97 -7.18
CA ARG A 154 -3.91 -7.77 -7.43
C ARG A 154 -3.77 -6.89 -6.20
N ASN A 155 -4.85 -6.70 -5.43
CA ASN A 155 -4.81 -5.93 -4.18
C ASN A 155 -3.97 -6.63 -3.09
N ILE A 156 -4.03 -7.95 -3.00
CA ILE A 156 -3.21 -8.77 -2.09
C ILE A 156 -1.74 -8.62 -2.47
N MET A 157 -1.35 -8.81 -3.73
CA MET A 157 0.05 -8.65 -4.17
C MET A 157 0.60 -7.24 -3.88
N ILE A 158 -0.22 -6.19 -4.04
CA ILE A 158 0.15 -4.81 -3.67
C ILE A 158 0.32 -4.65 -2.14
N ALA A 159 -0.48 -5.35 -1.33
CA ALA A 159 -0.36 -5.33 0.12
C ALA A 159 0.88 -6.10 0.59
N GLU A 160 1.13 -7.29 0.03
CA GLU A 160 2.32 -8.12 0.28
C GLU A 160 3.62 -7.37 -0.06
N ALA A 161 3.68 -6.69 -1.21
CA ALA A 161 4.82 -5.87 -1.58
C ALA A 161 5.09 -4.72 -0.58
N LYS A 162 4.02 -4.10 -0.04
CA LYS A 162 4.14 -3.07 1.01
C LYS A 162 4.57 -3.66 2.35
N ILE A 163 4.12 -4.86 2.70
CA ILE A 163 4.56 -5.57 3.90
C ILE A 163 6.06 -5.88 3.80
N ALA A 164 6.52 -6.45 2.69
CA ALA A 164 7.94 -6.72 2.45
C ALA A 164 8.83 -5.46 2.52
N GLU A 165 8.34 -4.31 2.03
CA GLU A 165 9.03 -3.01 2.17
C GLU A 165 9.11 -2.56 3.65
N ARG A 166 8.07 -2.80 4.44
CA ARG A 166 8.06 -2.52 5.88
C ARG A 166 8.99 -3.46 6.64
N ASP A 167 8.99 -4.74 6.32
CA ASP A 167 9.86 -5.75 6.94
C ASP A 167 11.33 -5.43 6.67
N GLN A 168 11.69 -5.05 5.43
CA GLN A 168 13.04 -4.59 5.11
C GLN A 168 13.46 -3.35 5.90
N ARG A 169 12.52 -2.44 6.20
CA ARG A 169 12.77 -1.26 7.04
C ARG A 169 12.90 -1.62 8.53
N ILE A 170 12.16 -2.62 9.00
CA ILE A 170 12.31 -3.17 10.36
C ILE A 170 13.72 -3.76 10.53
N ILE A 171 14.16 -4.61 9.59
CA ILE A 171 15.50 -5.23 9.60
C ILE A 171 16.62 -4.17 9.70
N GLU A 172 16.53 -3.07 8.96
CA GLU A 172 17.54 -2.00 9.03
C GLU A 172 17.49 -1.22 10.36
N VAL A 173 16.30 -1.01 10.93
CA VAL A 173 16.17 -0.39 12.27
C VAL A 173 16.72 -1.32 13.36
N GLU A 174 16.45 -2.63 13.29
CA GLU A 174 17.01 -3.63 14.20
C GLU A 174 18.54 -3.65 14.11
N ARG A 175 19.11 -3.63 12.89
CA ARG A 175 20.56 -3.55 12.66
C ARG A 175 21.18 -2.29 13.29
N LEU A 176 20.51 -1.14 13.20
CA LEU A 176 20.95 0.11 13.82
C LEU A 176 20.86 0.06 15.35
N LEU A 177 19.78 -0.51 15.91
CA LEU A 177 19.62 -0.72 17.34
C LEU A 177 20.70 -1.65 17.92
N ASP A 178 21.07 -2.70 17.19
CA ASP A 178 22.18 -3.59 17.54
C ASP A 178 23.54 -2.86 17.56
N CYS A 179 23.80 -1.97 16.60
CA CYS A 179 24.97 -1.11 16.60
C CYS A 179 24.99 -0.19 17.83
N MET A 180 23.89 0.54 18.08
CA MET A 180 23.75 1.41 19.26
C MET A 180 23.86 0.63 20.59
N GLY A 181 23.37 -0.62 20.64
CA GLY A 181 23.51 -1.50 21.79
C GLY A 181 24.96 -1.85 22.10
N LYS A 182 25.76 -2.16 21.07
CA LYS A 182 27.20 -2.41 21.17
C LYS A 182 27.96 -1.16 21.61
N GLU A 183 27.64 0.00 21.04
CA GLU A 183 28.23 1.29 21.42
C GLU A 183 27.91 1.66 22.88
N LYS A 184 26.64 1.53 23.30
CA LYS A 184 26.21 1.74 24.69
C LYS A 184 27.02 0.86 25.65
N LEU A 185 27.18 -0.42 25.34
CA LEU A 185 27.98 -1.34 26.16
C LEU A 185 29.46 -0.93 26.21
N GLN A 186 30.02 -0.48 25.09
CA GLN A 186 31.40 0.03 25.03
C GLN A 186 31.58 1.30 25.87
N PHE A 187 30.63 2.25 25.81
CA PHE A 187 30.66 3.46 26.63
C PHE A 187 30.48 3.14 28.12
N GLN A 188 29.60 2.22 28.47
CA GLN A 188 29.42 1.75 29.85
C GLN A 188 30.70 1.12 30.41
N LYS A 189 31.41 0.32 29.62
CA LYS A 189 32.73 -0.22 30.00
C LYS A 189 33.76 0.90 30.19
N LYS A 190 33.88 1.84 29.25
CA LYS A 190 34.81 2.99 29.35
C LYS A 190 34.51 3.86 30.58
N LEU A 191 33.24 4.05 30.93
CA LEU A 191 32.81 4.77 32.13
C LEU A 191 33.29 4.05 33.39
N GLN A 192 33.05 2.74 33.50
CA GLN A 192 33.52 1.92 34.63
C GLN A 192 35.05 1.93 34.78
N GLU A 193 35.80 1.83 33.67
CA GLU A 193 37.26 1.96 33.68
C GLU A 193 37.71 3.35 34.16
N ASN A 194 37.03 4.42 33.74
CA ASN A 194 37.35 5.78 34.17
C ASN A 194 36.98 6.05 35.63
N GLU A 195 35.87 5.52 36.13
CA GLU A 195 35.56 5.55 37.56
C GLU A 195 36.62 4.80 38.39
N GLN A 196 37.12 3.65 37.90
CA GLN A 196 38.21 2.93 38.55
C GLN A 196 39.51 3.75 38.55
N ARG A 197 39.88 4.37 37.42
CA ARG A 197 41.02 5.30 37.33
C ARG A 197 40.88 6.49 38.30
N LEU A 198 39.69 7.08 38.40
CA LEU A 198 39.41 8.18 39.32
C LEU A 198 39.49 7.75 40.80
N ARG A 199 38.99 6.55 41.15
CA ARG A 199 39.14 5.99 42.51
C ARG A 199 40.61 5.75 42.87
N LEU A 200 41.43 5.30 41.92
CA LEU A 200 42.88 5.14 42.12
C LEU A 200 43.59 6.49 42.26
N LEU A 201 43.25 7.48 41.42
CA LEU A 201 43.83 8.83 41.50
C LEU A 201 43.47 9.52 42.82
N ALA A 202 42.22 9.41 43.29
CA ALA A 202 41.81 9.95 44.58
C ALA A 202 42.58 9.31 45.76
N LEU A 203 43.02 8.05 45.62
CA LEU A 203 43.88 7.39 46.61
C LEU A 203 45.32 7.92 46.57
N THR A 204 45.86 8.22 45.38
CA THR A 204 47.20 8.84 45.25
C THR A 204 47.21 10.30 45.69
N ASP A 205 46.17 11.08 45.39
CA ASP A 205 46.02 12.46 45.83
C ASP A 205 46.00 12.55 47.37
N ALA A 206 45.41 11.55 48.05
CA ALA A 206 45.47 11.44 49.51
C ALA A 206 46.89 11.18 50.04
N THR A 207 47.72 10.41 49.31
CA THR A 207 49.14 10.24 49.65
C THR A 207 49.98 11.48 49.36
N ASP A 208 49.66 12.23 48.30
CA ASP A 208 50.31 13.50 47.99
C ASP A 208 49.92 14.61 48.96
N ALA A 209 48.68 14.64 49.46
CA ALA A 209 48.29 15.52 50.56
C ALA A 209 49.11 15.24 51.84
N ALA A 210 49.43 13.98 52.12
CA ALA A 210 50.32 13.58 53.23
C ALA A 210 51.81 13.90 52.94
N ALA A 211 52.24 13.99 51.68
CA ALA A 211 53.55 14.50 51.30
C ALA A 211 53.63 16.04 51.42
N ALA A 212 52.60 16.75 50.95
CA ALA A 212 52.48 18.20 51.03
C ALA A 212 52.48 18.69 52.50
N LYS A 213 51.80 17.98 53.41
CA LYS A 213 51.87 18.28 54.84
C LYS A 213 53.31 18.18 55.37
N ARG A 214 54.01 17.07 55.11
CA ARG A 214 55.42 16.89 55.52
C ARG A 214 56.35 17.96 54.92
N SER A 215 56.12 18.35 53.67
CA SER A 215 56.87 19.44 53.03
C SER A 215 56.62 20.80 53.69
N LYS A 216 55.38 21.05 54.14
CA LYS A 216 55.04 22.28 54.87
C LYS A 216 55.69 22.30 56.26
N ASP A 217 55.65 21.19 56.98
CA ASP A 217 56.27 21.06 58.30
C ASP A 217 57.79 21.31 58.22
N LEU A 218 58.47 20.73 57.21
CA LEU A 218 59.89 20.99 56.90
C LEU A 218 60.16 22.44 56.45
N GLN A 219 59.21 23.09 55.77
CA GLN A 219 59.34 24.50 55.40
C GLN A 219 59.31 25.39 56.65
N SER A 220 58.40 25.16 57.60
CA SER A 220 58.39 25.89 58.88
C SER A 220 59.67 25.69 59.67
N GLU A 221 60.22 24.46 59.74
CA GLU A 221 61.52 24.21 60.37
C GLU A 221 62.66 24.97 59.65
N THR A 222 62.60 25.07 58.33
CA THR A 222 63.55 25.86 57.52
C THR A 222 63.38 27.37 57.72
N GLU A 223 62.19 27.85 58.09
CA GLU A 223 61.94 29.24 58.48
C GLU A 223 62.49 29.51 59.88
N ASP A 224 62.18 28.67 60.87
CA ASP A 224 62.74 28.75 62.23
C ASP A 224 64.28 28.73 62.24
N LEU A 225 64.91 27.88 61.42
CA LEU A 225 66.36 27.85 61.25
C LEU A 225 66.90 29.12 60.60
N ARG A 226 66.23 29.68 59.59
CA ARG A 226 66.60 30.99 58.99
C ARG A 226 66.46 32.12 60.00
N ASP A 227 65.44 32.11 60.83
CA ASP A 227 65.20 33.09 61.89
C ASP A 227 66.30 33.00 62.97
N ARG A 228 66.68 31.79 63.35
CA ARG A 228 67.80 31.55 64.26
C ARG A 228 69.16 31.99 63.66
N ILE A 229 69.37 31.80 62.36
CA ILE A 229 70.55 32.33 61.66
C ILE A 229 70.54 33.87 61.65
N ARG A 230 69.39 34.52 61.42
CA ARG A 230 69.29 36.00 61.52
C ARG A 230 69.64 36.47 62.94
N HIS A 231 69.06 35.87 63.98
CA HIS A 231 69.42 36.18 65.36
C HIS A 231 70.90 35.96 65.69
N LEU A 232 71.52 34.90 65.17
CA LEU A 232 72.96 34.67 65.32
C LEU A 232 73.78 35.76 64.61
N ASN A 233 73.41 36.15 63.39
CA ASN A 233 74.06 37.25 62.67
C ASN A 233 73.91 38.58 63.41
N ASP A 234 72.73 38.88 63.98
CA ASP A 234 72.51 40.10 64.77
C ASP A 234 73.36 40.11 66.06
N MET A 235 73.50 38.96 66.73
CA MET A 235 74.42 38.83 67.87
C MET A 235 75.88 39.03 67.44
N VAL A 236 76.29 38.49 66.28
CA VAL A 236 77.63 38.72 65.71
C VAL A 236 77.83 40.21 65.37
N PHE A 237 76.86 40.89 64.77
CA PHE A 237 76.94 42.34 64.49
C PHE A 237 77.02 43.18 65.77
N CYS A 238 76.27 42.83 66.82
CA CYS A 238 76.38 43.50 68.12
C CYS A 238 77.77 43.33 68.75
N GLN A 239 78.35 42.13 68.67
CA GLN A 239 79.71 41.88 69.14
C GLN A 239 80.77 42.61 68.27
N GLN A 240 80.64 42.58 66.95
CA GLN A 240 81.52 43.33 66.03
C GLN A 240 81.47 44.84 66.31
N ARG A 241 80.28 45.41 66.53
CA ARG A 241 80.13 46.82 66.91
C ARG A 241 80.81 47.14 68.24
N LYS A 242 80.69 46.25 69.23
CA LYS A 242 81.38 46.38 70.53
C LYS A 242 82.90 46.35 70.37
N VAL A 243 83.44 45.40 69.59
CA VAL A 243 84.88 45.32 69.28
C VAL A 243 85.35 46.57 68.54
N LYS A 244 84.57 47.08 67.57
CA LYS A 244 84.90 48.34 66.88
C LYS A 244 84.98 49.53 67.83
N GLY A 245 84.01 49.68 68.74
CA GLY A 245 84.03 50.74 69.76
C GLY A 245 85.24 50.62 70.71
N MET A 246 85.64 49.41 71.09
CA MET A 246 86.88 49.20 71.87
C MET A 246 88.15 49.58 71.09
N ILE A 247 88.19 49.40 69.78
CA ILE A 247 89.30 49.86 68.93
C ILE A 247 89.34 51.39 68.90
N GLU A 248 88.20 52.05 68.67
CA GLU A 248 88.07 53.51 68.66
C GLU A 248 88.48 54.13 70.02
N GLU A 249 88.15 53.47 71.14
CA GLU A 249 88.60 53.87 72.49
C GLU A 249 90.12 53.74 72.67
N VAL A 250 90.72 52.65 72.19
CA VAL A 250 92.18 52.45 72.20
C VAL A 250 92.92 53.47 71.32
N GLU A 251 92.35 53.83 70.17
CA GLU A 251 92.90 54.88 69.29
C GLU A 251 92.84 56.27 69.94
N SER A 252 91.73 56.60 70.61
CA SER A 252 91.60 57.83 71.42
C SER A 252 92.62 57.90 72.55
N LEU A 253 92.82 56.81 73.29
CA LEU A 253 93.83 56.73 74.35
C LEU A 253 95.26 56.88 73.79
N ARG A 254 95.57 56.31 72.63
CA ARG A 254 96.86 56.52 71.95
C ARG A 254 97.08 57.99 71.57
N ALA A 255 96.05 58.68 71.07
CA ALA A 255 96.14 60.10 70.76
C ALA A 255 96.37 60.97 72.02
N GLN A 256 95.73 60.64 73.15
CA GLN A 256 95.97 61.31 74.43
C GLN A 256 97.38 61.07 74.97
N VAL A 257 97.95 59.87 74.78
CA VAL A 257 99.35 59.58 75.13
C VAL A 257 100.28 60.46 74.28
N ALA A 258 100.11 60.48 72.95
CA ALA A 258 100.91 61.33 72.07
C ALA A 258 100.80 62.83 72.42
N GLN A 259 99.62 63.33 72.81
CA GLN A 259 99.45 64.71 73.28
C GLN A 259 100.24 64.97 74.58
N LYS A 260 100.29 64.01 75.51
CA LYS A 260 101.10 64.12 76.73
C LYS A 260 102.59 64.02 76.44
N ASP A 261 103.01 63.21 75.48
CA ASP A 261 104.41 63.14 75.03
C ASP A 261 104.87 64.45 74.37
N MET A 262 103.99 65.15 73.65
CA MET A 262 104.23 66.52 73.18
C MET A 262 104.39 67.51 74.34
N PHE A 263 103.51 67.47 75.33
CA PHE A 263 103.61 68.36 76.51
C PHE A 263 104.85 68.06 77.37
N ILE A 264 105.28 66.80 77.45
CA ILE A 264 106.55 66.42 78.09
C ILE A 264 107.72 67.01 77.30
N SER A 265 107.71 66.92 75.97
CA SER A 265 108.74 67.54 75.11
C SER A 265 108.80 69.06 75.30
N GLU A 266 107.65 69.74 75.33
CA GLU A 266 107.55 71.19 75.54
C GLU A 266 108.05 71.60 76.95
N LEU A 267 107.83 70.78 77.97
CA LEU A 267 108.42 70.96 79.30
C LEU A 267 109.94 70.69 79.31
N LEU A 268 110.44 69.72 78.55
CA LEU A 268 111.87 69.44 78.43
C LEU A 268 112.62 70.59 77.73
N ASP A 269 112.08 71.13 76.64
CA ASP A 269 112.64 72.32 75.98
C ASP A 269 112.68 73.52 76.95
N ARG A 270 111.62 73.69 77.74
CA ARG A 270 111.52 74.77 78.73
C ARG A 270 112.46 74.58 79.92
N ILE A 271 112.75 73.34 80.32
CA ILE A 271 113.81 73.01 81.28
C ILE A 271 115.17 73.36 80.67
N ALA A 272 115.44 72.95 79.43
CA ALA A 272 116.72 73.22 78.75
C ALA A 272 117.02 74.73 78.61
N ILE A 273 116.00 75.56 78.34
CA ILE A 273 116.13 77.03 78.34
C ILE A 273 116.54 77.54 79.73
N VAL A 274 115.84 77.11 80.79
CA VAL A 274 116.14 77.53 82.17
C VAL A 274 117.51 77.03 82.64
N GLU A 275 117.93 75.83 82.22
CA GLU A 275 119.28 75.31 82.46
C GLU A 275 120.35 76.17 81.77
N CYS A 276 120.10 76.64 80.54
CA CYS A 276 121.00 77.58 79.84
C CYS A 276 121.08 78.93 80.55
N GLU A 277 119.95 79.52 80.96
CA GLU A 277 119.93 80.79 81.73
C GLU A 277 120.66 80.66 83.08
N ASN A 278 120.48 79.53 83.77
CA ASN A 278 121.12 79.27 85.05
C ASN A 278 122.64 79.08 84.91
N ASN A 279 123.10 78.39 83.85
CA ASN A 279 124.53 78.31 83.50
C ASN A 279 125.11 79.70 83.16
N GLU A 280 124.39 80.54 82.41
CA GLU A 280 124.84 81.88 82.06
C GLU A 280 124.94 82.80 83.30
N LEU A 281 124.04 82.63 84.28
CA LEU A 281 124.12 83.29 85.58
C LEU A 281 125.29 82.77 86.43
N GLU A 282 125.56 81.46 86.40
CA GLU A 282 126.71 80.85 87.08
C GLU A 282 128.04 81.39 86.52
N ASP A 283 128.19 81.48 85.19
CA ASP A 283 129.36 82.09 84.53
C ASP A 283 129.48 83.59 84.83
N LYS A 284 128.37 84.34 84.91
CA LYS A 284 128.39 85.75 85.36
C LYS A 284 128.88 85.89 86.80
N VAL A 285 128.42 85.04 87.72
CA VAL A 285 128.92 85.00 89.11
C VAL A 285 130.41 84.69 89.16
N LYS A 286 130.86 83.70 88.37
CA LYS A 286 132.28 83.31 88.22
C LYS A 286 133.15 84.45 87.70
N TYR A 287 132.65 85.24 86.75
CA TYR A 287 133.30 86.45 86.26
C TYR A 287 133.40 87.54 87.36
N PHE A 288 132.32 87.83 88.08
CA PHE A 288 132.35 88.80 89.19
C PHE A 288 133.30 88.39 90.32
N MET A 289 133.29 87.12 90.72
CA MET A 289 134.23 86.57 91.71
C MET A 289 135.70 86.66 91.26
N SER A 290 135.95 86.62 89.96
CA SER A 290 137.29 86.81 89.36
C SER A 290 137.75 88.27 89.36
N THR A 291 136.83 89.25 89.51
CA THR A 291 137.12 90.68 89.31
C THR A 291 137.41 91.44 90.61
N GLN A 292 137.08 90.90 91.79
CA GLN A 292 137.08 91.68 93.05
C GLN A 292 138.36 91.58 93.93
N ASN A 293 139.43 90.90 93.48
CA ASN A 293 140.57 90.54 94.34
C ASN A 293 141.98 90.99 93.88
N ARG A 294 142.29 92.30 93.75
CA ARG A 294 143.66 92.88 93.99
C ARG A 294 143.72 94.43 94.06
N PRO A 295 144.66 95.07 94.80
CA PRO A 295 144.72 96.54 94.95
C PRO A 295 145.91 97.32 94.31
N ARG A 296 145.62 98.61 94.00
CA ARG A 296 146.45 99.85 93.89
C ARG A 296 147.51 100.07 92.78
N GLU A 297 147.35 101.23 92.13
CA GLU A 297 148.34 102.15 91.48
C GLU A 297 149.22 101.72 90.29
N ALA A 298 149.20 102.61 89.26
CA ALA A 298 150.23 102.95 88.28
C ALA A 298 150.69 101.93 87.20
N LEU A 299 150.46 102.32 85.92
CA LEU A 299 151.23 101.95 84.70
C LEU A 299 151.11 100.45 84.29
N GLU A 300 151.23 100.01 83.03
CA GLU A 300 151.47 100.68 81.74
C GLU A 300 150.98 99.81 80.55
N THR A 301 150.89 100.40 79.36
CA THR A 301 151.06 99.78 78.01
C THR A 301 150.28 98.52 77.53
N ARG A 302 149.54 98.76 76.43
CA ARG A 302 149.62 98.09 75.09
C ARG A 302 149.01 96.70 74.78
N ASP A 303 148.19 96.76 73.73
CA ASP A 303 148.18 95.98 72.47
C ASP A 303 147.81 94.48 72.41
N ILE A 304 147.09 94.17 71.31
CA ILE A 304 146.78 92.85 70.71
C ILE A 304 145.77 91.98 71.50
N GLY A 305 144.74 91.36 70.91
CA GLY A 305 144.22 91.43 69.53
C GLY A 305 143.47 90.16 69.08
N VAL A 306 142.84 90.24 67.91
CA VAL A 306 142.46 89.13 66.98
C VAL A 306 141.30 88.18 67.32
N GLY A 307 140.32 88.14 66.39
CA GLY A 307 139.55 86.95 65.97
C GLY A 307 138.26 86.62 66.74
N CYS A 308 137.25 85.94 66.18
CA CYS A 308 136.89 85.53 64.80
C CYS A 308 135.34 85.35 64.82
N ASP A 309 134.55 85.90 63.88
CA ASP A 309 134.09 85.31 62.60
C ASP A 309 133.15 84.07 62.66
N LEU A 310 132.29 83.99 61.62
CA LEU A 310 131.34 82.93 61.20
C LEU A 310 129.90 83.00 61.79
N LEU A 311 128.76 82.94 61.08
CA LEU A 311 128.28 82.71 59.70
C LEU A 311 127.29 81.52 59.59
N SER A 312 126.27 81.71 58.74
CA SER A 312 125.51 80.72 57.93
C SER A 312 124.53 79.73 58.61
N SER A 313 123.54 79.15 57.90
CA SER A 313 122.70 79.59 56.75
C SER A 313 121.63 78.52 56.41
N CYS A 314 120.47 78.91 55.84
CA CYS A 314 119.53 78.02 55.09
C CYS A 314 118.91 76.84 55.92
N GLU A 315 118.09 75.89 55.45
CA GLU A 315 116.94 75.73 54.50
C GLU A 315 116.32 74.32 54.81
N ALA A 316 115.10 73.89 54.48
CA ALA A 316 113.81 74.47 54.03
C ALA A 316 112.74 73.33 54.09
N CYS A 317 111.48 73.58 53.67
CA CYS A 317 110.43 72.55 53.38
C CYS A 317 109.87 71.74 54.59
N ASP A 318 108.64 71.21 54.65
CA ASP A 318 107.39 71.35 53.85
C ASP A 318 106.21 70.67 54.64
N VAL A 319 104.95 70.88 54.20
CA VAL A 319 103.71 70.11 54.51
C VAL A 319 103.03 70.19 55.90
N GLU A 320 101.79 70.72 55.88
CA GLU A 320 100.52 70.31 56.58
C GLU A 320 100.52 69.04 57.48
N PRO A 321 99.67 68.91 58.54
CA PRO A 321 98.21 69.18 58.41
C PRO A 321 97.43 69.63 59.68
N VAL A 322 96.13 69.93 59.51
CA VAL A 322 95.03 69.11 60.09
C VAL A 322 93.66 69.56 59.56
N ARG A 323 92.89 68.56 59.12
CA ARG A 323 91.54 68.61 58.57
C ARG A 323 90.71 67.73 59.51
N LEU A 324 89.53 68.10 59.99
CA LEU A 324 88.23 67.75 59.38
C LEU A 324 87.13 68.02 60.40
N HIS A 325 85.92 68.34 59.94
CA HIS A 325 84.73 67.58 60.35
C HIS A 325 83.72 67.58 59.20
N SER A 326 83.31 66.39 58.79
CA SER A 326 82.22 66.14 57.83
C SER A 326 81.83 64.68 57.94
N THR A 327 80.53 64.36 57.93
CA THR A 327 79.88 63.31 57.09
C THR A 327 78.42 63.06 57.50
N GLN A 328 77.56 62.87 56.50
CA GLN A 328 76.32 62.05 56.51
C GLN A 328 76.68 60.62 55.98
N PRO A 329 75.85 59.53 55.99
CA PRO A 329 74.38 59.54 55.75
C PRO A 329 73.46 58.37 56.25
N LEU A 330 72.16 58.48 55.91
CA LEU A 330 71.15 57.46 55.50
C LEU A 330 70.60 56.35 56.43
N SER A 331 69.25 56.29 56.57
CA SER A 331 68.43 55.03 56.48
C SER A 331 66.89 55.26 56.35
N SER A 332 66.27 54.65 55.29
CA SER A 332 64.90 54.03 55.09
C SER A 332 63.60 54.53 55.81
N PRO A 333 62.34 54.22 55.36
CA PRO A 333 61.85 53.20 54.37
C PRO A 333 60.73 53.75 53.40
N PRO A 334 59.79 52.95 52.85
CA PRO A 334 59.86 51.83 51.88
C PRO A 334 59.25 52.18 50.47
N PRO A 335 59.29 51.30 49.45
CA PRO A 335 58.83 51.59 48.08
C PRO A 335 57.42 51.07 47.71
N LEU A 336 56.83 51.60 46.63
CA LEU A 336 55.64 51.04 45.96
C LEU A 336 55.73 51.16 44.42
N SER A 337 55.29 50.12 43.71
CA SER A 337 55.23 49.95 42.22
C SER A 337 56.56 49.62 41.52
N PRO A 338 56.58 49.01 40.30
CA PRO A 338 55.45 48.55 39.45
C PRO A 338 55.56 47.11 38.86
N THR A 339 54.45 46.66 38.25
CA THR A 339 54.28 45.78 37.06
C THR A 339 55.38 44.80 36.59
N SER A 340 55.06 43.49 36.52
CA SER A 340 55.09 42.67 35.26
C SER A 340 54.86 41.15 35.48
N LEU A 341 54.01 40.51 34.64
CA LEU A 341 53.99 39.06 34.24
C LEU A 341 53.85 37.98 35.36
N SER A 342 53.25 36.79 35.18
CA SER A 342 52.28 36.21 34.23
C SER A 342 51.62 34.96 34.86
N SER A 343 50.46 34.55 34.33
CA SER A 343 49.58 33.42 34.73
C SER A 343 50.25 32.01 34.58
N PRO A 344 49.66 30.84 34.98
CA PRO A 344 48.22 30.41 34.99
C PRO A 344 47.79 29.66 36.30
N ILE A 345 46.59 29.06 36.55
CA ILE A 345 45.44 28.45 35.82
C ILE A 345 44.18 28.71 36.71
N GLN A 346 43.05 29.29 36.28
CA GLN A 346 41.95 28.85 35.39
C GLN A 346 40.90 27.84 35.96
N GLN A 347 39.77 28.36 36.46
CA GLN A 347 38.42 27.76 36.50
C GLN A 347 37.42 28.92 36.27
N SER A 348 36.85 29.11 35.08
CA SER A 348 35.67 28.44 34.48
C SER A 348 34.33 29.12 34.79
N SER A 349 33.82 29.92 33.86
CA SER A 349 32.39 30.20 33.65
C SER A 349 32.18 30.67 32.22
N SER A 350 31.19 30.11 31.52
CA SER A 350 31.04 30.21 30.07
C SER A 350 30.19 31.41 29.61
N THR A 351 30.57 32.00 28.48
CA THR A 351 29.70 32.84 27.64
C THR A 351 29.86 32.40 26.18
N GLN A 352 28.75 32.32 25.43
CA GLN A 352 28.73 31.88 24.03
C GLN A 352 29.22 32.95 23.05
N PRO A 353 29.63 32.52 21.85
CA PRO A 353 29.34 33.27 20.62
C PRO A 353 28.66 32.42 19.52
N LEU A 354 27.82 33.07 18.69
CA LEU A 354 27.39 32.58 17.36
C LEU A 354 28.55 32.74 16.36
N SER A 355 28.75 31.99 15.27
CA SER A 355 27.92 31.67 14.06
C SER A 355 28.75 30.65 13.20
N PRO A 356 28.26 29.93 12.14
CA PRO A 356 27.46 30.47 11.01
C PRO A 356 26.48 29.51 10.25
N THR A 357 25.85 30.08 9.21
CA THR A 357 25.09 29.54 8.04
C THR A 357 25.67 28.21 7.46
N GLN A 358 24.96 27.26 6.82
CA GLN A 358 23.77 27.30 5.92
C GLN A 358 23.07 25.88 5.82
N PRO A 359 22.36 25.50 4.71
CA PRO A 359 20.94 25.02 4.60
C PRO A 359 20.70 23.53 5.03
N PRO A 360 19.48 22.90 5.01
CA PRO A 360 18.41 23.04 4.00
C PRO A 360 16.92 22.72 4.38
N SER A 361 16.09 22.58 3.33
CA SER A 361 14.85 21.79 3.25
C SER A 361 13.56 22.32 3.90
N GLN A 362 12.73 22.97 3.07
CA GLN A 362 11.29 23.06 3.32
C GLN A 362 10.65 21.66 3.14
N SER A 363 9.97 21.17 4.18
CA SER A 363 9.00 20.07 4.05
C SER A 363 7.68 20.49 4.72
N SER A 364 6.67 20.75 3.88
CA SER A 364 5.33 21.07 4.34
C SER A 364 4.74 19.88 5.12
N PRO A 365 4.09 20.09 6.28
CA PRO A 365 3.37 19.02 6.96
C PRO A 365 2.12 18.65 6.16
N VAL A 366 2.18 17.54 5.43
CA VAL A 366 0.99 16.94 4.80
C VAL A 366 0.05 16.47 5.90
N HIS A 367 -1.12 17.10 5.97
CA HIS A 367 -2.16 16.79 6.93
C HIS A 367 -2.80 15.43 6.60
N TYR A 368 -2.32 14.36 7.24
CA TYR A 368 -3.00 13.06 7.20
C TYR A 368 -4.21 13.10 8.15
N PRO A 369 -5.44 12.83 7.67
CA PRO A 369 -6.58 12.61 8.55
C PRO A 369 -6.45 11.23 9.22
N SER A 370 -6.07 11.23 10.49
CA SER A 370 -6.20 10.03 11.32
C SER A 370 -7.68 9.71 11.51
N PHE A 371 -8.21 8.78 10.70
CA PHE A 371 -9.51 8.17 10.95
C PHE A 371 -9.47 7.40 12.26
N LYS A 372 -9.91 8.05 13.34
CA LYS A 372 -10.09 7.41 14.65
C LYS A 372 -11.15 6.31 14.54
N LEU A 373 -10.69 5.07 14.59
CA LEU A 373 -11.53 3.88 14.76
C LEU A 373 -12.11 3.86 16.18
N THR A 374 -13.18 4.64 16.39
CA THR A 374 -13.97 4.58 17.63
C THR A 374 -15.43 4.96 17.33
N MET A 375 -16.17 4.03 16.75
CA MET A 375 -17.63 4.06 16.78
C MET A 375 -18.11 3.22 17.96
N PRO A 376 -18.99 3.73 18.84
CA PRO A 376 -19.54 2.95 19.93
C PRO A 376 -20.43 1.83 19.36
N MET A 377 -20.18 0.59 19.78
CA MET A 377 -21.06 -0.52 19.42
C MET A 377 -22.43 -0.33 20.08
N GLN A 378 -23.44 0.04 19.28
CA GLN A 378 -24.83 0.00 19.74
C GLN A 378 -25.23 -1.47 19.96
N LEU A 379 -25.36 -1.88 21.23
CA LEU A 379 -26.04 -3.13 21.55
C LEU A 379 -27.51 -3.01 21.13
N ARG A 380 -27.84 -3.64 20.01
CA ARG A 380 -29.21 -3.73 19.51
C ARG A 380 -30.02 -4.65 20.42
N THR A 381 -30.84 -4.09 21.30
CA THR A 381 -31.80 -4.86 22.10
C THR A 381 -32.86 -5.48 21.19
N PHE A 382 -32.95 -6.82 21.19
CA PHE A 382 -33.91 -7.55 20.35
C PHE A 382 -35.30 -7.55 21.00
N LYS A 383 -36.35 -7.23 20.23
CA LYS A 383 -37.75 -7.42 20.64
C LYS A 383 -38.10 -8.92 20.60
N PRO A 384 -38.84 -9.46 21.59
CA PRO A 384 -39.09 -10.90 21.70
C PRO A 384 -40.12 -11.46 20.70
N ALA A 385 -40.74 -10.62 19.86
CA ALA A 385 -41.88 -10.99 19.02
C ALA A 385 -41.54 -11.67 17.69
N ASN A 386 -40.27 -11.70 17.28
CA ASN A 386 -39.79 -12.47 16.12
C ASN A 386 -38.26 -12.65 16.21
N PRO A 387 -37.75 -13.83 16.63
CA PRO A 387 -36.33 -14.11 16.54
C PRO A 387 -35.90 -14.22 15.05
N PRO A 388 -34.67 -13.82 14.68
CA PRO A 388 -34.16 -14.09 13.34
C PRO A 388 -34.07 -15.61 13.11
N PRO A 389 -34.28 -16.10 11.87
CA PRO A 389 -34.19 -17.53 11.58
C PRO A 389 -32.82 -18.06 12.01
N SER A 390 -32.83 -19.16 12.75
CA SER A 390 -31.61 -19.73 13.33
C SER A 390 -30.67 -20.21 12.23
N ARG A 391 -29.43 -19.70 12.21
CA ARG A 391 -28.37 -20.15 11.28
C ARG A 391 -28.01 -21.64 11.39
N LEU A 392 -28.58 -22.36 12.37
CA LEU A 392 -28.51 -23.81 12.51
C LEU A 392 -29.45 -24.55 11.55
N GLU A 393 -30.58 -23.95 11.15
CA GLU A 393 -31.55 -24.58 10.24
C GLU A 393 -30.97 -24.77 8.83
N SER A 394 -30.15 -23.82 8.37
CA SER A 394 -29.53 -23.78 7.04
C SER A 394 -28.03 -24.12 7.02
N SER A 395 -27.48 -24.63 8.12
CA SER A 395 -26.07 -25.02 8.19
C SER A 395 -25.84 -26.41 7.58
N LEU A 396 -24.86 -26.53 6.69
CA LEU A 396 -24.35 -27.82 6.19
C LEU A 396 -23.79 -28.73 7.31
N LEU A 397 -23.56 -28.19 8.52
CA LEU A 397 -23.15 -28.93 9.71
C LEU A 397 -24.32 -29.63 10.45
N LYS A 398 -25.56 -29.55 9.95
CA LYS A 398 -26.74 -30.22 10.55
C LYS A 398 -26.66 -31.76 10.46
N TYR A 399 -25.80 -32.28 9.58
CA TYR A 399 -25.57 -33.70 9.39
C TYR A 399 -24.09 -34.05 9.64
N SER A 400 -23.83 -35.15 10.35
CA SER A 400 -22.50 -35.76 10.30
C SER A 400 -22.20 -36.27 8.87
N PRO A 401 -20.92 -36.42 8.47
CA PRO A 401 -20.57 -36.93 7.13
C PRO A 401 -21.31 -38.23 6.78
N ILE A 402 -21.51 -39.12 7.75
CA ILE A 402 -22.24 -40.39 7.61
C ILE A 402 -23.74 -40.16 7.34
N GLN A 403 -24.35 -39.19 8.03
CA GLN A 403 -25.77 -38.87 7.84
C GLN A 403 -26.02 -38.21 6.48
N TYR A 404 -25.13 -37.33 6.02
CA TYR A 404 -25.22 -36.70 4.71
C TYR A 404 -25.06 -37.72 3.57
N SER A 405 -24.12 -38.67 3.69
CA SER A 405 -23.99 -39.78 2.74
C SER A 405 -25.25 -40.65 2.63
N ARG A 406 -25.93 -40.94 3.76
CA ARG A 406 -27.22 -41.66 3.72
C ARG A 406 -28.34 -40.84 3.09
N PHE A 407 -28.40 -39.54 3.38
CA PHE A 407 -29.39 -38.64 2.78
C PHE A 407 -29.28 -38.66 1.25
N LEU A 408 -28.08 -38.47 0.70
CA LEU A 408 -27.84 -38.56 -0.74
C LEU A 408 -28.26 -39.91 -1.34
N GLN A 409 -27.91 -41.03 -0.70
CA GLN A 409 -28.32 -42.38 -1.14
C GLN A 409 -29.84 -42.56 -1.16
N SER A 410 -30.55 -42.04 -0.16
CA SER A 410 -32.02 -42.08 -0.13
C SER A 410 -32.66 -41.18 -1.19
N SER A 411 -32.06 -40.02 -1.49
CA SER A 411 -32.55 -39.10 -2.53
C SER A 411 -32.42 -39.68 -3.94
N THR A 412 -31.31 -40.39 -4.24
CA THR A 412 -31.12 -41.04 -5.54
C THR A 412 -32.12 -42.16 -5.83
N SER A 413 -32.70 -42.79 -4.81
CA SER A 413 -33.71 -43.85 -4.99
C SER A 413 -35.07 -43.29 -5.46
N ALA A 414 -35.36 -42.01 -5.22
CA ALA A 414 -36.65 -41.40 -5.53
C ALA A 414 -36.76 -40.88 -6.99
N GLN A 415 -35.65 -40.74 -7.73
CA GLN A 415 -35.65 -40.21 -9.10
C GLN A 415 -35.68 -41.28 -10.21
N ASN A 416 -35.43 -42.56 -9.89
CA ASN A 416 -35.44 -43.65 -10.87
C ASN A 416 -36.82 -44.34 -11.02
N GLY A 417 -37.89 -43.56 -10.89
CA GLY A 417 -39.25 -44.00 -11.19
C GLY A 417 -39.56 -43.90 -12.68
N THR A 418 -39.18 -44.91 -13.48
CA THR A 418 -39.59 -45.01 -14.89
C THR A 418 -41.12 -45.18 -14.98
N PRO A 419 -41.85 -44.33 -15.73
CA PRO A 419 -43.29 -44.48 -15.89
C PRO A 419 -43.61 -45.59 -16.88
N THR A 420 -44.08 -46.73 -16.37
CA THR A 420 -44.57 -47.84 -17.21
C THR A 420 -45.90 -47.44 -17.85
N TYR A 421 -45.87 -47.08 -19.13
CA TYR A 421 -47.08 -46.89 -19.93
C TYR A 421 -47.76 -48.24 -20.18
N ASN A 422 -48.95 -48.42 -19.61
CA ASN A 422 -49.86 -49.51 -19.96
C ASN A 422 -51.10 -48.92 -20.67
N HIS A 423 -51.37 -49.44 -21.86
CA HIS A 423 -52.63 -49.39 -22.60
C HIS A 423 -52.72 -50.72 -23.39
N PRO A 424 -53.92 -51.20 -23.80
CA PRO A 424 -55.21 -50.51 -23.80
C PRO A 424 -55.88 -50.44 -22.41
#